data_AF-A0A9X1TNP1-F1
#
_entry.id   AF-A0A9X1TNP1-F1
#
_cell.length_a   1.000
_cell.length_b   1.000
_cell.length_c   1.000
_cell.angle_alpha   90.00
_cell.angle_beta   90.00
_cell.angle_gamma   90.00
#
_symmetry.space_group_name_H-M   'P 1'
#
loop_
_entity.id
_entity.type
_entity.pdbx_description
1 polymer ?
#
loop_
_entity_poly.entity_id
_entity_poly.type
_entity_poly.pdbx_seq_one_letter_code
_entity_poly.pdbx_strand_id
1 'polypeptide(L)'
;VPPAPPAPPAHSPAQPPVLSAPSSDPHASIAAAVESGRYGEAEVLAAHHEQSALRAHGPASDEALHWIEVRADLAMMAGDPVRSCRAWLMVASARLSAGQAPDAPAVEAAVDRAHHQWGRIDDTASACELGSTLAELRARVPGRRRGALENVRQRLRQLQVSG
;
A
#
# COMPACT_ATOMS: atom_id res chain seq x y z
N VAL A 1 44.06 -59.67 -12.04
CA VAL A 1 44.02 -58.37 -11.34
C VAL A 1 42.72 -58.32 -10.56
N PRO A 2 42.72 -58.25 -9.21
CA PRO A 2 41.48 -58.16 -8.45
C PRO A 2 40.90 -56.73 -8.47
N PRO A 3 39.57 -56.54 -8.35
CA PRO A 3 38.95 -55.21 -8.32
C PRO A 3 39.18 -54.48 -6.99
N ALA A 4 39.30 -53.16 -7.06
CA ALA A 4 39.55 -52.26 -5.92
C ALA A 4 38.32 -52.09 -5.00
N PRO A 5 38.51 -51.81 -3.70
CA PRO A 5 37.40 -51.60 -2.76
C PRO A 5 36.71 -50.24 -2.98
N PRO A 6 35.41 -50.11 -2.63
CA PRO A 6 34.68 -48.85 -2.74
C PRO A 6 35.08 -47.85 -1.63
N ALA A 7 35.14 -46.57 -1.98
CA ALA A 7 35.42 -45.45 -1.08
C ALA A 7 34.24 -45.15 -0.14
N PRO A 8 34.47 -44.60 1.07
CA PRO A 8 33.42 -44.24 2.02
C PRO A 8 32.65 -42.98 1.57
N PRO A 9 31.37 -42.83 1.95
CA PRO A 9 30.60 -41.64 1.63
C PRO A 9 31.10 -40.42 2.41
N ALA A 10 31.27 -39.31 1.69
CA ALA A 10 31.58 -38.01 2.25
C ALA A 10 30.42 -37.52 3.13
N HIS A 11 30.70 -37.21 4.39
CA HIS A 11 29.76 -36.55 5.28
C HIS A 11 29.54 -35.11 4.78
N SER A 12 28.32 -34.80 4.34
CA SER A 12 27.89 -33.41 4.13
C SER A 12 27.96 -32.65 5.45
N PRO A 13 28.53 -31.43 5.50
CA PRO A 13 28.50 -30.63 6.71
C PRO A 13 27.05 -30.28 7.04
N ALA A 14 26.62 -30.65 8.26
CA ALA A 14 25.34 -30.27 8.81
C ALA A 14 25.22 -28.75 8.81
N GLN A 15 24.24 -28.23 8.07
CA GLN A 15 23.90 -26.81 8.11
C GLN A 15 23.46 -26.45 9.54
N PRO A 16 23.95 -25.34 10.12
CA PRO A 16 23.48 -24.92 11.43
C PRO A 16 21.97 -24.69 11.37
N PRO A 17 21.21 -25.03 12.43
CA PRO A 17 19.79 -24.74 12.47
C PRO A 17 19.62 -23.22 12.31
N VAL A 18 18.97 -22.81 11.22
CA VAL A 18 18.39 -21.48 11.13
C VAL A 18 17.42 -21.38 12.29
N LEU A 19 17.79 -20.64 13.32
CA LEU A 19 16.89 -20.26 14.39
C LEU A 19 15.81 -19.40 13.74
N SER A 20 14.70 -20.02 13.33
CA SER A 20 13.47 -19.32 13.01
C SER A 20 13.08 -18.58 14.28
N ALA A 21 13.43 -17.30 14.37
CA ALA A 21 12.91 -16.41 15.38
C ALA A 21 11.39 -16.55 15.39
N PRO A 22 10.73 -16.51 16.58
CA PRO A 22 9.28 -16.56 16.63
C PRO A 22 8.75 -15.51 15.67
N SER A 23 7.89 -15.93 14.75
CA SER A 23 7.25 -15.07 13.75
C SER A 23 6.43 -14.03 14.51
N SER A 24 7.08 -12.92 14.88
CA SER A 24 6.45 -11.77 15.48
C SER A 24 5.34 -11.34 14.52
N ASP A 25 4.15 -11.11 15.04
CA ASP A 25 3.04 -10.59 14.24
C ASP A 25 3.53 -9.35 13.48
N PRO A 26 3.47 -9.37 12.13
CA PRO A 26 3.90 -8.25 11.30
C PRO A 26 3.29 -6.92 11.74
N HIS A 27 2.01 -6.94 12.12
CA HIS A 27 1.29 -5.75 12.57
C HIS A 27 1.80 -5.26 13.92
N ALA A 28 2.04 -6.15 14.89
CA ALA A 28 2.63 -5.77 16.18
C ALA A 28 4.00 -5.10 16.03
N SER A 29 4.84 -5.61 15.12
CA SER A 29 6.19 -5.06 14.89
C SER A 29 6.13 -3.66 14.27
N ILE A 30 5.22 -3.44 13.32
CA ILE A 30 4.94 -2.13 12.72
C ILE A 30 4.35 -1.17 13.75
N ALA A 31 3.39 -1.63 14.56
CA ALA A 31 2.75 -0.83 15.61
C ALA A 31 3.78 -0.34 16.64
N ALA A 32 4.68 -1.21 17.10
CA ALA A 32 5.76 -0.83 18.01
C ALA A 32 6.70 0.24 17.42
N ALA A 33 6.99 0.17 16.12
CA ALA A 33 7.76 1.20 15.43
C ALA A 33 6.98 2.53 15.35
N VAL A 34 5.69 2.50 15.02
CA VAL A 34 4.79 3.67 14.98
C VAL A 34 4.68 4.35 16.34
N GLU A 35 4.44 3.58 17.41
CA GLU A 35 4.35 4.10 18.79
C GLU A 35 5.64 4.78 19.24
N SER A 36 6.79 4.31 18.73
CA SER A 36 8.10 4.91 18.97
C SER A 36 8.42 6.09 18.03
N GLY A 37 7.50 6.51 17.16
CA GLY A 37 7.71 7.56 16.16
C GLY A 37 8.65 7.18 15.01
N ARG A 38 9.00 5.88 14.88
CA ARG A 38 9.91 5.36 13.85
C ARG A 38 9.17 5.03 12.55
N TYR A 39 8.48 6.02 11.97
CA TYR A 39 7.63 5.82 10.79
C TYR A 39 8.39 5.28 9.56
N GLY A 40 9.66 5.65 9.39
CA GLY A 40 10.49 5.12 8.30
C GLY A 40 10.76 3.62 8.44
N GLU A 41 11.02 3.13 9.66
CA GLU A 41 11.18 1.70 9.92
C GLU A 41 9.87 0.94 9.74
N ALA A 42 8.77 1.50 10.26
CA ALA A 42 7.44 0.95 10.07
C ALA A 42 7.10 0.79 8.57
N GLU A 43 7.49 1.76 7.74
CA GLU A 43 7.29 1.69 6.29
C GLU A 43 8.14 0.60 5.64
N VAL A 44 9.43 0.48 5.99
CA VAL A 44 10.30 -0.57 5.44
C VAL A 44 9.75 -1.95 5.75
N LEU A 45 9.26 -2.16 6.98
CA LEU A 45 8.58 -3.41 7.38
C LEU A 45 7.33 -3.65 6.53
N ALA A 46 6.44 -2.66 6.41
CA ALA A 46 5.22 -2.79 5.61
C ALA A 46 5.51 -3.05 4.12
N ALA A 47 6.52 -2.39 3.54
CA ALA A 47 6.94 -2.61 2.15
C ALA A 47 7.52 -4.01 1.93
N HIS A 48 8.25 -4.56 2.91
CA HIS A 48 8.71 -5.95 2.86
C HIS A 48 7.54 -6.94 2.82
N HIS A 49 6.49 -6.70 3.61
CA HIS A 49 5.30 -7.54 3.64
C HIS A 49 4.46 -7.39 2.36
N GLU A 50 4.26 -6.16 1.86
CA GLU A 50 3.65 -5.91 0.56
C GLU A 50 4.35 -6.71 -0.54
N GLN A 51 5.67 -6.59 -0.64
CA GLN A 51 6.45 -7.26 -1.68
C GLN A 51 6.38 -8.80 -1.56
N SER A 52 6.25 -9.31 -0.35
CA SER A 52 6.03 -10.75 -0.11
C SER A 52 4.64 -11.20 -0.53
N ALA A 53 3.60 -10.43 -0.19
CA ALA A 53 2.23 -10.67 -0.61
C ALA A 53 2.08 -10.60 -2.13
N LEU A 54 2.71 -9.63 -2.79
CA LEU A 54 2.74 -9.50 -4.25
C LEU A 54 3.30 -10.77 -4.92
N ARG A 55 4.36 -11.35 -4.38
CA ARG A 55 4.97 -12.58 -4.92
C ARG A 55 4.12 -13.81 -4.66
N ALA A 56 3.46 -13.90 -3.50
CA ALA A 56 2.73 -15.08 -3.09
C ALA A 56 1.29 -15.13 -3.65
N HIS A 57 0.63 -13.97 -3.75
CA HIS A 57 -0.81 -13.87 -4.02
C HIS A 57 -1.13 -13.01 -5.25
N GLY A 58 -0.16 -12.23 -5.75
CA GLY A 58 -0.35 -11.35 -6.90
C GLY A 58 -0.85 -9.94 -6.53
N PRO A 59 -0.80 -9.00 -7.49
CA PRO A 59 -0.96 -7.56 -7.24
C PRO A 59 -2.37 -7.09 -6.89
N ALA A 60 -3.40 -7.84 -7.29
CA ALA A 60 -4.80 -7.50 -7.00
C ALA A 60 -5.39 -8.32 -5.84
N SER A 61 -4.56 -9.12 -5.15
CA SER A 61 -5.01 -9.90 -4.01
C SER A 61 -5.34 -9.00 -2.81
N ASP A 62 -6.29 -9.43 -1.98
CA ASP A 62 -6.65 -8.70 -0.75
C ASP A 62 -5.44 -8.52 0.17
N GLU A 63 -4.54 -9.51 0.23
CA GLU A 63 -3.31 -9.44 1.03
C GLU A 63 -2.36 -8.34 0.53
N ALA A 64 -2.11 -8.28 -0.79
CA ALA A 64 -1.26 -7.22 -1.35
C ALA A 64 -1.87 -5.83 -1.15
N LEU A 65 -3.19 -5.70 -1.38
CA LEU A 65 -3.89 -4.45 -1.20
C LEU A 65 -3.91 -4.00 0.26
N HIS A 66 -4.10 -4.92 1.20
CA HIS A 66 -4.02 -4.63 2.64
C HIS A 66 -2.69 -4.01 3.03
N TRP A 67 -1.56 -4.54 2.53
CA TRP A 67 -0.26 -3.95 2.81
C TRP A 67 -0.06 -2.57 2.17
N ILE A 68 -0.68 -2.30 1.01
CA ILE A 68 -0.71 -0.94 0.43
C ILE A 68 -1.53 0.01 1.32
N GLU A 69 -2.66 -0.43 1.88
CA GLU A 69 -3.47 0.35 2.82
C GLU A 69 -2.67 0.70 4.09
N VAL A 70 -1.98 -0.28 4.68
CA VAL A 70 -1.08 -0.06 5.82
C VAL A 70 -0.04 1.00 5.47
N ARG A 71 0.61 0.92 4.31
CA ARG A 71 1.59 1.93 3.88
C ARG A 71 0.97 3.31 3.65
N ALA A 72 -0.27 3.37 3.19
CA ALA A 72 -1.01 4.62 3.03
C ALA A 72 -1.29 5.28 4.37
N ASP A 73 -1.68 4.51 5.39
CA ASP A 73 -1.91 5.00 6.76
C ASP A 73 -0.59 5.40 7.45
N LEU A 74 0.49 4.64 7.24
CA LEU A 74 1.83 5.02 7.70
C LEU A 74 2.28 6.36 7.12
N ALA A 75 2.06 6.59 5.82
CA ALA A 75 2.36 7.87 5.17
C ALA A 75 1.55 9.01 5.78
N MET A 76 0.26 8.79 6.08
CA MET A 76 -0.58 9.76 6.77
C MET A 76 0.00 10.10 8.16
N MET A 77 0.37 9.10 8.95
CA MET A 77 0.95 9.32 10.29
C MET A 77 2.31 10.02 10.23
N ALA A 78 3.10 9.76 9.18
CA ALA A 78 4.36 10.44 8.92
C ALA A 78 4.20 11.88 8.39
N GLY A 79 2.97 12.34 8.14
CA GLY A 79 2.70 13.67 7.61
C GLY A 79 2.96 13.83 6.11
N ASP A 80 2.88 12.74 5.35
CA ASP A 80 3.05 12.72 3.89
C ASP A 80 1.70 12.46 3.18
N PRO A 81 0.89 13.52 2.95
CA PRO A 81 -0.42 13.39 2.31
C PRO A 81 -0.32 13.01 0.83
N VAL A 82 0.79 13.33 0.15
CA VAL A 82 1.00 12.99 -1.27
C VAL A 82 1.13 11.48 -1.41
N ARG A 83 2.03 10.87 -0.62
CA ARG A 83 2.24 9.43 -0.63
C ARG A 83 1.00 8.67 -0.17
N SER A 84 0.34 9.14 0.88
CA SER A 84 -0.90 8.54 1.36
C SER A 84 -2.00 8.59 0.31
N CYS A 85 -2.22 9.75 -0.33
CA CYS A 85 -3.20 9.91 -1.40
C CYS A 85 -2.93 8.95 -2.56
N ARG A 86 -1.69 8.92 -3.07
CA ARG A 86 -1.31 8.04 -4.19
C ARG A 86 -1.57 6.56 -3.88
N ALA A 87 -1.25 6.10 -2.68
CA ALA A 87 -1.50 4.72 -2.26
C ALA A 87 -3.01 4.40 -2.19
N TRP A 88 -3.83 5.30 -1.63
CA TRP A 88 -5.29 5.10 -1.60
C TRP A 88 -5.93 5.11 -3.00
N LEU A 89 -5.44 5.95 -3.92
CA LEU A 89 -5.87 5.93 -5.33
C LEU A 89 -5.53 4.60 -6.01
N MET A 90 -4.35 4.03 -5.71
CA MET A 90 -3.93 2.72 -6.22
C MET A 90 -4.86 1.61 -5.73
N VAL A 91 -5.15 1.57 -4.42
CA VAL A 91 -6.04 0.56 -3.81
C VAL A 91 -7.44 0.63 -4.42
N ALA A 92 -8.03 1.82 -4.51
CA ALA A 92 -9.35 2.01 -5.11
C ALA A 92 -9.39 1.54 -6.58
N SER A 93 -8.36 1.90 -7.36
CA SER A 93 -8.27 1.51 -8.77
C SER A 93 -8.10 0.00 -8.93
N ALA A 94 -7.27 -0.63 -8.10
CA ALA A 94 -7.03 -2.07 -8.15
C ALA A 94 -8.29 -2.86 -7.80
N ARG A 95 -9.05 -2.45 -6.78
CA ARG A 95 -10.34 -3.07 -6.41
C ARG A 95 -11.37 -2.99 -7.54
N LEU A 96 -11.49 -1.82 -8.17
CA LEU A 96 -12.36 -1.64 -9.33
C LEU A 96 -11.93 -2.51 -10.52
N SER A 97 -10.62 -2.59 -10.80
CA SER A 97 -10.08 -3.46 -11.86
C SER A 97 -10.26 -4.95 -11.56
N ALA A 98 -10.30 -5.33 -10.29
CA ALA A 98 -10.64 -6.69 -9.85
C ALA A 98 -12.14 -7.00 -9.94
N GLY A 99 -12.96 -6.06 -10.42
CA GLY A 99 -14.39 -6.25 -10.64
C GLY A 99 -15.27 -5.97 -9.42
N GLN A 100 -14.72 -5.39 -8.35
CA GLN A 100 -15.55 -4.94 -7.22
C GLN A 100 -16.50 -3.83 -7.67
N ALA A 101 -17.73 -3.87 -7.15
CA ALA A 101 -18.74 -2.87 -7.47
C ALA A 101 -18.32 -1.48 -6.95
N PRO A 102 -18.61 -0.38 -7.67
CA PRO A 102 -18.24 0.96 -7.23
C PRO A 102 -18.82 1.39 -5.87
N ASP A 103 -19.95 0.81 -5.46
CA ASP A 103 -20.61 1.02 -4.17
C ASP A 103 -20.17 0.02 -3.09
N ALA A 104 -19.23 -0.88 -3.40
CA ALA A 104 -18.65 -1.77 -2.42
C ALA A 104 -17.97 -0.94 -1.31
N PRO A 105 -18.23 -1.24 -0.01
CA PRO A 105 -17.70 -0.43 1.09
C PRO A 105 -16.18 -0.23 1.07
N ALA A 106 -15.43 -1.24 0.65
CA ALA A 106 -13.97 -1.17 0.55
C ALA A 106 -13.48 -0.23 -0.56
N VAL A 107 -14.23 -0.11 -1.67
CA VAL A 107 -13.96 0.83 -2.76
C VAL A 107 -14.30 2.25 -2.31
N GLU A 108 -15.50 2.45 -1.75
CA GLU A 108 -15.91 3.75 -1.22
C GLU A 108 -14.91 4.29 -0.18
N ALA A 109 -14.52 3.44 0.78
CA ALA A 109 -13.58 3.83 1.84
C ALA A 109 -12.20 4.22 1.31
N ALA A 110 -11.70 3.54 0.28
CA ALA A 110 -10.42 3.88 -0.34
C ALA A 110 -10.49 5.24 -1.06
N VAL A 111 -11.56 5.49 -1.82
CA VAL A 111 -11.76 6.79 -2.51
C VAL A 111 -11.98 7.92 -1.51
N ASP A 112 -12.71 7.68 -0.42
CA ASP A 112 -12.92 8.67 0.64
C ASP A 112 -11.61 9.05 1.33
N ARG A 113 -10.74 8.08 1.62
CA ARG A 113 -9.40 8.34 2.19
C ARG A 113 -8.49 9.06 1.20
N ALA A 114 -8.48 8.66 -0.08
CA ALA A 114 -7.72 9.36 -1.11
C ALA A 114 -8.13 10.83 -1.21
N HIS A 115 -9.44 11.11 -1.19
CA HIS A 115 -9.98 12.48 -1.19
C HIS A 115 -9.55 13.25 0.05
N HIS A 116 -9.67 12.65 1.24
CA HIS A 116 -9.25 13.29 2.47
C HIS A 116 -7.77 13.72 2.43
N GLN A 117 -6.88 12.80 1.99
CA GLN A 117 -5.46 13.08 1.89
C GLN A 117 -5.14 14.12 0.82
N TRP A 118 -5.79 14.04 -0.34
CA TRP A 118 -5.66 15.05 -1.40
C TRP A 118 -6.02 16.45 -0.88
N GLY A 119 -7.04 16.55 -0.02
CA GLY A 119 -7.43 17.75 0.70
C GLY A 119 -6.29 18.46 1.44
N ARG A 120 -5.27 17.71 1.85
CA ARG A 120 -4.15 18.14 2.69
C ARG A 120 -2.85 18.40 1.91
N ILE A 121 -2.85 18.21 0.58
CA ILE A 121 -1.68 18.45 -0.26
C ILE A 121 -1.57 19.95 -0.54
N ASP A 122 -0.46 20.56 -0.13
CA ASP A 122 -0.14 21.98 -0.37
C ASP A 122 0.63 22.21 -1.68
N ASP A 123 1.42 21.22 -2.13
CA ASP A 123 2.15 21.32 -3.39
C ASP A 123 1.18 21.30 -4.58
N THR A 124 1.10 22.43 -5.29
CA THR A 124 0.15 22.63 -6.41
C THR A 124 0.36 21.60 -7.52
N ALA A 125 1.59 21.24 -7.85
CA ALA A 125 1.88 20.28 -8.91
C ALA A 125 1.35 18.88 -8.57
N SER A 126 1.69 18.37 -7.38
CA SER A 126 1.21 17.09 -6.87
C SER A 126 -0.31 17.09 -6.68
N ALA A 127 -0.89 18.19 -6.21
CA ALA A 127 -2.33 18.33 -6.06
C ALA A 127 -3.05 18.29 -7.43
N CYS A 128 -2.50 18.90 -8.47
CA CYS A 128 -3.05 18.83 -9.83
C CYS A 128 -2.95 17.41 -10.43
N GLU A 129 -1.79 16.75 -10.29
CA GLU A 129 -1.58 15.37 -10.75
C GLU A 129 -2.58 14.41 -10.10
N LEU A 130 -2.54 14.31 -8.78
CA LEU A 130 -3.33 13.33 -8.03
C LEU A 130 -4.82 13.67 -8.04
N GLY A 131 -5.16 14.96 -8.08
CA GLY A 131 -6.54 15.40 -8.14
C GLY A 131 -7.24 15.01 -9.44
N SER A 132 -6.51 14.95 -10.56
CA SER A 132 -7.07 14.50 -11.84
C SER A 132 -7.50 13.03 -11.75
N THR A 133 -6.63 12.16 -11.23
CA THR A 133 -6.97 10.75 -10.97
C THR A 133 -8.10 10.60 -9.96
N LEU A 134 -8.11 11.41 -8.90
CA LEU A 134 -9.19 11.42 -7.91
C LEU A 134 -10.54 11.80 -8.53
N ALA A 135 -10.57 12.75 -9.46
CA ALA A 135 -11.79 13.16 -10.15
C ALA A 135 -12.37 12.02 -11.01
N GLU A 136 -11.51 11.26 -11.69
CA GLU A 136 -11.93 10.06 -12.45
C GLU A 136 -12.52 8.98 -11.53
N LEU A 137 -11.88 8.72 -10.39
CA LEU A 137 -12.39 7.77 -9.42
C LEU A 137 -13.72 8.24 -8.82
N ARG A 138 -13.88 9.52 -8.47
CA ARG A 138 -15.13 10.06 -7.94
C ARG A 138 -16.27 10.07 -8.95
N ALA A 139 -15.99 10.13 -10.25
CA ALA A 139 -17.01 9.98 -11.29
C ALA A 139 -17.57 8.55 -11.33
N ARG A 140 -16.74 7.54 -11.01
CA ARG A 140 -17.13 6.12 -10.96
C ARG A 140 -17.71 5.74 -9.59
N VAL A 141 -17.17 6.33 -8.53
CA VAL A 141 -17.47 6.07 -7.12
C VAL A 141 -17.97 7.39 -6.51
N PRO A 142 -19.24 7.75 -6.75
CA PRO A 142 -19.80 8.99 -6.21
C PRO A 142 -19.82 8.97 -4.68
N GLY A 143 -19.86 7.78 -4.08
CA GLY A 143 -19.98 7.59 -2.65
C GLY A 143 -21.33 8.07 -2.11
N ARG A 144 -21.45 8.10 -0.78
CA ARG A 144 -22.68 8.52 -0.09
C ARG A 144 -22.85 10.03 -0.01
N ARG A 145 -21.74 10.79 -0.09
CA ARG A 145 -21.75 12.26 0.01
C ARG A 145 -21.87 12.86 -1.39
N ARG A 146 -23.03 13.44 -1.67
CA ARG A 146 -23.24 14.24 -2.89
C ARG A 146 -22.25 15.41 -2.95
N GLY A 147 -21.75 15.74 -4.14
CA GLY A 147 -20.88 16.89 -4.35
C GLY A 147 -19.38 16.63 -4.27
N ALA A 148 -18.95 15.40 -3.97
CA ALA A 148 -17.52 15.09 -3.81
C ALA A 148 -16.73 15.30 -5.10
N LEU A 149 -17.29 14.89 -6.25
CA LEU A 149 -16.69 15.11 -7.56
C LEU A 149 -16.61 16.61 -7.91
N GLU A 150 -17.70 17.34 -7.66
CA GLU A 150 -17.78 18.78 -7.92
C GLU A 150 -16.75 19.53 -7.08
N ASN A 151 -16.56 19.14 -5.82
CA ASN A 151 -15.55 19.69 -4.93
C ASN A 151 -14.13 19.50 -5.47
N VAL A 152 -13.79 18.28 -5.93
CA VAL A 152 -12.48 17.99 -6.53
C VAL A 152 -12.27 18.84 -7.79
N ARG A 153 -13.24 18.87 -8.70
CA ARG A 153 -13.18 19.66 -9.94
C ARG A 153 -13.03 21.15 -9.68
N GLN A 154 -13.76 21.68 -8.68
CA GLN A 154 -13.67 23.10 -8.33
C GLN A 154 -12.28 23.46 -7.80
N ARG A 155 -11.72 22.66 -6.89
CA ARG A 155 -10.38 22.92 -6.36
C ARG A 155 -9.28 22.73 -7.40
N LEU A 156 -9.41 21.75 -8.31
CA LEU A 156 -8.48 21.62 -9.44
C LEU A 156 -8.44 22.88 -10.31
N ARG A 157 -9.60 23.44 -10.67
CA ARG A 157 -9.66 24.71 -11.42
C ARG A 157 -8.95 25.84 -10.68
N GLN A 158 -9.12 25.93 -9.36
CA GLN A 158 -8.45 26.96 -8.55
C GLN A 158 -6.93 26.80 -8.55
N LEU A 159 -6.44 25.56 -8.42
CA LEU A 159 -5.01 25.24 -8.46
C LEU A 159 -4.39 25.56 -9.83
N GLN A 160 -5.10 25.26 -10.93
CA GLN A 160 -4.65 25.52 -12.30
C GLN A 160 -4.62 27.01 -12.69
N VAL A 161 -5.43 27.85 -12.03
CA VAL A 161 -5.42 29.30 -12.25
C VAL A 161 -4.34 29.99 -11.40
N SER A 162 -3.88 29.34 -10.32
CA SER A 162 -2.96 29.91 -9.32
C SER A 162 -1.52 29.40 -9.44
N GLY A 163 -1.24 28.48 -10.37
CA GLY A 163 0.10 27.96 -10.66
C GLY A 163 0.65 28.55 -11.95
#